data_AF-A0A948X4S2-F1
#
_entry.id   AF-A0A948X4S2-F1
#
_cell.length_a   1.000
_cell.length_b   1.000
_cell.length_c   1.000
_cell.angle_alpha   90.00
_cell.angle_beta   90.00
_cell.angle_gamma   90.00
#
_symmetry.space_group_name_H-M   'P 1'
#
loop_
_entity.id
_entity.type
_entity.pdbx_description
1 polymer ?
#
loop_
_entity_poly.entity_id
_entity_poly.type
_entity_poly.pdbx_seq_one_letter_code
_entity_poly.pdbx_strand_id
1 'polypeptide(L)'
;MEDLIFVKNTTWPEVFEGWRGREANDPGWINCAVNIKGWPDWESWRRYTAARFGAERREWKIYRITDANKVVPAILVGPYTGWQNRLPVKNALSFAGMLAIPKNYEEFRKNDKVLGMIKNFPASTQFIGAIRLDNNKIVCLEGHHRAVAIALAVKNGQQLKSSNDITIALCELALGEEKLLDEMLAKGSQRPNQ
;
A
#
# COMPACT_ATOMS: atom_id res chain seq x y z
N MET A 1 -5.92 -7.47 -15.37
CA MET A 1 -5.83 -6.00 -15.30
C MET A 1 -7.07 -5.29 -15.89
N GLU A 2 -8.13 -6.02 -16.26
CA GLU A 2 -9.33 -5.45 -16.92
C GLU A 2 -10.10 -4.45 -16.04
N ASP A 3 -9.96 -4.53 -14.72
CA ASP A 3 -10.60 -3.61 -13.77
C ASP A 3 -9.77 -2.33 -13.48
N LEU A 4 -8.81 -2.01 -14.37
CA LEU A 4 -8.00 -0.80 -14.32
C LEU A 4 -8.17 0.00 -15.61
N ILE A 5 -8.62 1.25 -15.48
CA ILE A 5 -8.71 2.18 -16.61
C ILE A 5 -7.53 3.14 -16.53
N PHE A 6 -6.71 3.18 -17.58
CA PHE A 6 -5.62 4.15 -17.69
C PHE A 6 -6.17 5.58 -17.66
N VAL A 7 -5.58 6.44 -16.85
CA VAL A 7 -5.95 7.85 -16.73
C VAL A 7 -4.90 8.74 -17.38
N LYS A 8 -3.64 8.62 -16.94
CA LYS A 8 -2.53 9.42 -17.48
C LYS A 8 -1.17 8.83 -17.15
N ASN A 9 -0.16 9.21 -17.93
CA ASN A 9 1.24 9.11 -17.51
C ASN A 9 1.50 10.11 -16.37
N THR A 10 2.46 9.80 -15.50
CA THR A 10 2.85 10.67 -14.40
C THR A 10 4.32 10.42 -14.04
N THR A 11 4.85 11.24 -13.13
CA THR A 11 6.21 11.09 -12.61
C THR A 11 6.19 10.76 -11.13
N TRP A 12 7.29 10.22 -10.60
CA TRP A 12 7.38 9.99 -9.16
C TRP A 12 7.20 11.27 -8.32
N PRO A 13 7.78 12.45 -8.68
CA PRO A 13 7.51 13.69 -7.96
C PRO A 13 6.02 14.04 -7.84
N GLU A 14 5.23 13.85 -8.90
CA GLU A 14 3.78 14.07 -8.86
C GLU A 14 3.05 13.07 -7.95
N VAL A 15 3.43 11.79 -8.02
CA VAL A 15 2.89 10.73 -7.14
C VAL A 15 3.22 11.05 -5.68
N PHE A 16 4.46 11.45 -5.40
CA PHE A 16 4.94 11.79 -4.06
C PHE A 16 4.24 13.03 -3.52
N GLU A 17 4.04 14.07 -4.33
CA GLU A 17 3.34 15.28 -3.91
C GLU A 17 1.87 14.99 -3.56
N GLY A 18 1.19 14.18 -4.37
CA GLY A 18 -0.16 13.71 -4.05
C GLY A 18 -0.20 12.89 -2.74
N TRP A 19 0.82 12.09 -2.49
CA TRP A 19 0.94 11.33 -1.24
C TRP A 19 1.20 12.25 -0.03
N ARG A 20 2.12 13.21 -0.17
CA ARG A 20 2.44 14.23 0.84
C ARG A 20 1.21 15.01 1.24
N GLY A 21 0.42 15.49 0.26
CA GLY A 21 -0.82 16.23 0.52
C GLY A 21 -1.87 15.45 1.32
N ARG A 22 -1.81 14.11 1.33
CA ARG A 22 -2.74 13.25 2.08
C ARG A 22 -2.23 12.82 3.46
N GLU A 23 -0.92 12.69 3.65
CA GLU A 23 -0.36 12.11 4.88
C GLU A 23 0.52 13.04 5.70
N ALA A 24 1.20 14.02 5.10
CA ALA A 24 2.25 14.76 5.78
C ALA A 24 1.76 15.62 6.96
N ASN A 25 0.47 15.99 6.94
CA ASN A 25 -0.17 16.77 8.01
C ASN A 25 -0.97 15.91 9.00
N ASP A 26 -1.01 14.58 8.83
CA ASP A 26 -1.70 13.68 9.75
C ASP A 26 -0.83 13.46 11.01
N PRO A 27 -1.32 13.80 12.22
CA PRO A 27 -0.53 13.67 13.44
C PRO A 27 -0.08 12.23 13.74
N GLY A 28 -0.85 11.23 13.33
CA GLY A 28 -0.51 9.82 13.49
C GLY A 28 0.67 9.42 12.60
N TRP A 29 0.73 9.92 11.37
CA TRP A 29 1.86 9.68 10.47
C TRP A 29 3.12 10.46 10.86
N ILE A 30 2.98 11.69 11.35
CA ILE A 30 4.09 12.47 11.92
C ILE A 30 4.67 11.74 13.15
N ASN A 31 3.80 11.34 14.09
CA ASN A 31 4.21 10.59 15.28
C ASN A 31 4.89 9.26 14.92
N CYS A 32 4.38 8.56 13.90
CA CYS A 32 5.01 7.33 13.41
C CYS A 32 6.42 7.61 12.89
N ALA A 33 6.60 8.62 12.06
CA ALA A 33 7.91 8.99 11.52
C ALA A 33 8.93 9.28 12.62
N VAL A 34 8.56 10.13 13.58
CA VAL A 34 9.48 10.62 14.62
C VAL A 34 9.70 9.60 15.72
N ASN A 35 8.64 9.14 16.38
CA ASN A 35 8.74 8.40 17.63
C ASN A 35 8.83 6.89 17.44
N ILE A 36 8.37 6.35 16.30
CA ILE A 36 8.38 4.90 16.03
C ILE A 36 9.50 4.54 15.05
N LYS A 37 9.71 5.39 14.02
CA LYS A 37 10.65 5.13 12.94
C LYS A 37 12.01 5.83 13.10
N GLY A 38 12.10 6.82 13.99
CA GLY A 38 13.35 7.53 14.32
C GLY A 38 13.77 8.61 13.30
N TRP A 39 12.89 8.99 12.38
CA TRP A 39 13.15 10.00 11.36
C TRP A 39 12.85 11.42 11.88
N PRO A 40 13.53 12.46 11.38
CA PRO A 40 13.24 13.83 11.78
C PRO A 40 11.82 14.28 11.41
N ASP A 41 11.26 13.73 10.32
CA ASP A 41 9.95 14.08 9.80
C ASP A 41 9.40 12.97 8.87
N TRP A 42 8.12 13.12 8.49
CA TRP A 42 7.43 12.21 7.58
C TRP A 42 8.11 12.14 6.20
N GLU A 43 8.56 13.28 5.68
CA GLU A 43 9.06 13.37 4.32
C GLU A 43 10.39 12.61 4.16
N SER A 44 11.32 12.81 5.10
CA SER A 44 12.59 12.11 5.19
C SER A 44 12.40 10.59 5.23
N TRP A 45 11.44 10.12 6.04
CA TRP A 45 11.09 8.70 6.12
C TRP A 45 10.54 8.17 4.79
N ARG A 46 9.56 8.85 4.20
CA ARG A 46 8.92 8.39 2.97
C ARG A 46 9.85 8.48 1.76
N ARG A 47 10.68 9.52 1.66
CA ARG A 47 11.72 9.64 0.62
C ARG A 47 12.75 8.53 0.72
N TYR A 48 13.23 8.21 1.92
CA TYR A 48 14.13 7.08 2.11
C TYR A 48 13.51 5.78 1.61
N THR A 49 12.27 5.50 2.02
CA THR A 49 11.54 4.29 1.63
C THR A 49 11.35 4.22 0.10
N ALA A 50 10.96 5.32 -0.52
CA ALA A 50 10.82 5.41 -1.97
C ALA A 50 12.14 5.26 -2.73
N ALA A 51 13.25 5.81 -2.19
CA ALA A 51 14.58 5.67 -2.77
C ALA A 51 15.08 4.23 -2.72
N ARG A 52 14.72 3.46 -1.67
CA ARG A 52 15.01 2.01 -1.59
C ARG A 52 14.30 1.22 -2.68
N PHE A 53 13.08 1.61 -3.02
CA PHE A 53 12.41 1.07 -4.20
C PHE A 53 13.09 1.58 -5.48
N GLY A 54 13.62 2.81 -5.49
CA GLY A 54 14.18 3.47 -6.67
C GLY A 54 13.10 4.19 -7.48
N ALA A 55 12.08 4.70 -6.80
CA ALA A 55 10.84 5.20 -7.40
C ALA A 55 11.07 6.28 -8.47
N GLU A 56 12.09 7.14 -8.28
CA GLU A 56 12.50 8.19 -9.23
C GLU A 56 12.92 7.67 -10.61
N ARG A 57 13.38 6.41 -10.70
CA ARG A 57 13.88 5.81 -11.95
C ARG A 57 12.83 5.01 -12.71
N ARG A 58 11.57 5.09 -12.31
CA ARG A 58 10.48 4.30 -12.91
C ARG A 58 9.53 5.14 -13.72
N GLU A 59 8.95 4.48 -14.72
CA GLU A 59 7.81 5.01 -15.44
C GLU A 59 6.54 4.78 -14.62
N TRP A 60 5.86 5.88 -14.30
CA TRP A 60 4.63 5.84 -13.51
C TRP A 60 3.41 6.18 -14.36
N LYS A 61 2.32 5.50 -14.06
CA LYS A 61 1.01 5.71 -14.69
C LYS A 61 -0.06 5.70 -13.61
N ILE A 62 -1.07 6.56 -13.76
CA ILE A 62 -2.24 6.57 -12.91
C ILE A 62 -3.35 5.77 -13.57
N TYR A 63 -3.95 4.87 -12.80
CA TYR A 63 -5.13 4.11 -13.20
C TYR A 63 -6.28 4.39 -12.24
N ARG A 64 -7.50 4.37 -12.76
CA ARG A 64 -8.72 4.29 -11.98
C ARG A 64 -9.06 2.81 -11.76
N ILE A 65 -9.37 2.46 -10.52
CA ILE A 65 -9.87 1.13 -10.14
C ILE A 65 -11.39 1.14 -10.32
N THR A 66 -11.92 0.31 -11.22
CA THR A 66 -13.36 0.27 -11.52
C THR A 66 -14.16 -0.48 -10.46
N ASP A 67 -13.58 -1.53 -9.88
CA ASP A 67 -14.14 -2.27 -8.76
C ASP A 67 -13.08 -2.49 -7.68
N ALA A 68 -13.05 -1.60 -6.70
CA ALA A 68 -12.11 -1.71 -5.59
C ALA A 68 -12.37 -2.92 -4.69
N ASN A 69 -13.62 -3.37 -4.58
CA ASN A 69 -13.99 -4.52 -3.78
C ASN A 69 -13.50 -5.85 -4.40
N LYS A 70 -13.25 -5.86 -5.72
CA LYS A 70 -12.60 -6.98 -6.42
C LYS A 70 -11.08 -6.84 -6.48
N VAL A 71 -10.59 -5.67 -6.92
CA VAL A 71 -9.16 -5.47 -7.22
C VAL A 71 -8.31 -5.43 -5.96
N VAL A 72 -8.69 -4.61 -4.97
CA VAL A 72 -7.84 -4.32 -3.81
C VAL A 72 -7.57 -5.56 -2.95
N PRO A 73 -8.55 -6.44 -2.67
CA PRO A 73 -8.28 -7.67 -1.92
C PRO A 73 -7.29 -8.63 -2.63
N ALA A 74 -7.19 -8.55 -3.97
CA ALA A 74 -6.26 -9.36 -4.76
C ALA A 74 -4.83 -8.80 -4.80
N ILE A 75 -4.61 -7.54 -4.41
CA ILE A 75 -3.28 -6.92 -4.37
C ILE A 75 -2.40 -7.62 -3.31
N LEU A 76 -1.14 -7.89 -3.68
CA LEU A 76 -0.12 -8.44 -2.79
C LEU A 76 0.24 -7.45 -1.67
N VAL A 77 0.40 -7.98 -0.46
CA VAL A 77 0.88 -7.19 0.68
C VAL A 77 2.31 -6.74 0.42
N GLY A 78 2.60 -5.46 0.63
CA GLY A 78 3.90 -4.85 0.36
C GLY A 78 5.05 -5.26 1.27
N PRO A 79 6.30 -4.93 0.90
CA PRO A 79 7.54 -5.41 1.54
C PRO A 79 7.89 -4.67 2.84
N TYR A 80 6.95 -4.57 3.77
CA TYR A 80 7.14 -3.87 5.04
C TYR A 80 7.03 -4.84 6.21
N THR A 81 8.03 -4.83 7.11
CA THR A 81 8.15 -5.76 8.23
C THR A 81 6.86 -5.89 9.05
N GLY A 82 6.24 -4.76 9.43
CA GLY A 82 4.99 -4.76 10.21
C GLY A 82 3.80 -5.48 9.54
N TRP A 83 3.77 -5.53 8.21
CA TRP A 83 2.76 -6.26 7.45
C TRP A 83 3.20 -7.68 7.16
N GLN A 84 4.43 -7.86 6.71
CA GLN A 84 4.99 -9.14 6.30
C GLN A 84 5.18 -10.12 7.46
N ASN A 85 5.34 -9.65 8.69
CA ASN A 85 5.40 -10.50 9.90
C ASN A 85 4.08 -11.25 10.17
N ARG A 86 2.99 -10.86 9.50
CA ARG A 86 1.68 -11.52 9.60
C ARG A 86 1.51 -12.67 8.61
N LEU A 87 2.50 -12.89 7.74
CA LEU A 87 2.42 -13.80 6.61
C LEU A 87 3.43 -14.95 6.76
N PRO A 88 3.02 -16.20 6.46
CA PRO A 88 3.92 -17.35 6.49
C PRO A 88 4.92 -17.33 5.34
N VAL A 89 4.54 -16.75 4.19
CA VAL A 89 5.39 -16.59 3.01
C VAL A 89 5.49 -15.11 2.69
N LYS A 90 6.72 -14.60 2.61
CA LYS A 90 7.00 -13.17 2.39
C LYS A 90 6.69 -12.80 0.94
N ASN A 91 6.20 -11.57 0.73
CA ASN A 91 5.98 -10.95 -0.58
C ASN A 91 5.12 -11.77 -1.56
N ALA A 92 4.29 -12.70 -1.07
CA ALA A 92 3.54 -13.65 -1.89
C ALA A 92 2.01 -13.62 -1.68
N LEU A 93 1.53 -13.24 -0.50
CA LEU A 93 0.11 -13.25 -0.17
C LEU A 93 -0.56 -11.91 -0.49
N SER A 94 -1.82 -11.98 -0.95
CA SER A 94 -2.70 -10.82 -1.10
C SER A 94 -3.32 -10.39 0.23
N PHE A 95 -3.99 -9.24 0.25
CA PHE A 95 -4.76 -8.81 1.43
C PHE A 95 -5.89 -9.80 1.76
N ALA A 96 -6.57 -10.36 0.76
CA ALA A 96 -7.54 -11.44 0.96
C ALA A 96 -6.87 -12.69 1.55
N GLY A 97 -5.71 -13.08 1.04
CA GLY A 97 -4.93 -14.20 1.58
C GLY A 97 -4.46 -13.96 3.01
N MET A 98 -4.02 -12.74 3.34
CA MET A 98 -3.65 -12.34 4.71
C MET A 98 -4.84 -12.48 5.67
N LEU A 99 -6.04 -12.07 5.25
CA LEU A 99 -7.26 -12.16 6.05
C LEU A 99 -7.89 -13.57 6.03
N ALA A 100 -7.41 -14.49 5.20
CA ALA A 100 -7.77 -15.91 5.31
C ALA A 100 -7.11 -16.59 6.52
N ILE A 101 -6.02 -16.01 7.04
CA ILE A 101 -5.35 -16.49 8.27
C ILE A 101 -6.22 -16.10 9.48
N PRO A 102 -6.73 -17.07 10.27
CA PRO A 102 -7.68 -16.80 11.35
C PRO A 102 -7.20 -15.76 12.37
N LYS A 103 -5.93 -15.85 12.78
CA LYS A 103 -5.33 -14.89 13.71
C LYS A 103 -5.39 -13.45 13.19
N ASN A 104 -5.02 -13.24 11.92
CA ASN A 104 -5.04 -11.91 11.32
C ASN A 104 -6.48 -11.37 11.21
N TYR A 105 -7.42 -12.23 10.82
CA TYR A 105 -8.83 -11.85 10.75
C TYR A 105 -9.35 -11.39 12.11
N GLU A 106 -9.07 -12.16 13.17
CA GLU A 106 -9.50 -11.83 14.54
C GLU A 106 -8.90 -10.53 15.07
N GLU A 107 -7.64 -10.23 14.72
CA GLU A 107 -7.00 -8.96 15.07
C GLU A 107 -7.62 -7.78 14.30
N PHE A 108 -7.83 -7.91 12.98
CA PHE A 108 -8.31 -6.80 12.16
C PHE A 108 -9.80 -6.50 12.32
N ARG A 109 -10.64 -7.51 12.62
CA ARG A 109 -12.07 -7.30 12.91
C ARG A 109 -12.35 -6.53 14.21
N LYS A 110 -11.31 -6.29 15.03
CA LYS A 110 -11.37 -5.52 16.28
C LYS A 110 -10.49 -4.26 16.23
N ASN A 111 -9.85 -3.98 15.09
CA ASN A 111 -8.92 -2.87 14.97
C ASN A 111 -9.66 -1.57 14.69
N ASP A 112 -9.71 -0.65 15.66
CA ASP A 112 -10.48 0.60 15.56
C ASP A 112 -10.09 1.46 14.34
N LYS A 113 -8.81 1.50 13.97
CA LYS A 113 -8.36 2.26 12.79
C LYS A 113 -8.94 1.69 11.50
N VAL A 114 -8.92 0.36 11.35
CA VAL A 114 -9.48 -0.32 10.17
C VAL A 114 -11.00 -0.21 10.17
N LEU A 115 -11.67 -0.45 11.30
CA LEU A 115 -13.13 -0.34 11.42
C LEU A 115 -13.60 1.10 11.16
N GLY A 116 -12.86 2.10 11.65
CA GLY A 116 -13.10 3.51 11.36
C GLY A 116 -13.01 3.82 9.87
N MET A 117 -12.03 3.25 9.15
CA MET A 117 -11.93 3.39 7.68
C MET A 117 -13.06 2.67 6.93
N ILE A 118 -13.57 1.54 7.43
CA ILE A 118 -14.72 0.88 6.83
C ILE A 118 -15.97 1.77 6.97
N LYS A 119 -16.17 2.38 8.13
CA LYS A 119 -17.31 3.28 8.40
C LYS A 119 -17.24 4.56 7.58
N ASN A 120 -16.06 5.19 7.55
CA ASN A 120 -15.83 6.48 6.92
C ASN A 120 -14.62 6.38 5.98
N PHE A 121 -14.83 5.76 4.81
CA PHE A 121 -13.72 5.60 3.86
C PHE A 121 -13.29 6.95 3.27
N PRO A 122 -11.97 7.22 3.15
CA PRO A 122 -11.51 8.51 2.66
C PRO A 122 -11.99 8.80 1.23
N ALA A 123 -12.65 9.94 1.06
CA ALA A 123 -13.22 10.36 -0.21
C ALA A 123 -12.18 10.49 -1.32
N SER A 124 -10.94 10.91 -1.02
CA SER A 124 -9.83 10.92 -1.98
C SER A 124 -8.85 9.79 -1.63
N THR A 125 -8.85 8.73 -2.45
CA THR A 125 -7.96 7.59 -2.26
C THR A 125 -7.15 7.32 -3.52
N GLN A 126 -5.83 7.34 -3.34
CA GLN A 126 -4.87 6.86 -4.32
C GLN A 126 -3.90 5.90 -3.63
N PHE A 127 -3.84 4.67 -4.14
CA PHE A 127 -2.82 3.70 -3.77
C PHE A 127 -1.52 3.95 -4.55
N ILE A 128 -0.41 3.41 -4.06
CA ILE A 128 0.84 3.31 -4.82
C ILE A 128 1.18 1.83 -4.86
N GLY A 129 1.49 1.31 -6.06
CA GLY A 129 1.85 -0.08 -6.23
C GLY A 129 2.82 -0.29 -7.38
N ALA A 130 3.22 -1.55 -7.55
CA ALA A 130 3.98 -1.99 -8.70
C ALA A 130 3.38 -3.27 -9.27
N ILE A 131 3.33 -3.37 -10.59
CA ILE A 131 2.96 -4.60 -11.30
C ILE A 131 4.21 -5.47 -11.38
N ARG A 132 4.17 -6.67 -10.80
CA ARG A 132 5.25 -7.63 -10.96
C ARG A 132 5.06 -8.41 -12.25
N LEU A 133 6.00 -8.30 -13.18
CA LEU A 133 5.89 -8.99 -14.48
C LEU A 133 6.11 -10.51 -14.38
N ASP A 134 6.70 -11.00 -13.28
CA ASP A 134 6.91 -12.44 -13.06
C ASP A 134 5.61 -13.23 -12.86
N ASN A 135 4.57 -12.58 -12.33
CA ASN A 135 3.28 -13.23 -12.05
C ASN A 135 2.05 -12.37 -12.39
N ASN A 136 2.25 -11.20 -12.99
CA ASN A 136 1.22 -10.25 -13.38
C ASN A 136 0.30 -9.79 -12.24
N LYS A 137 0.81 -9.73 -11.01
CA LYS A 137 0.09 -9.21 -9.83
C LYS A 137 0.62 -7.86 -9.41
N ILE A 138 -0.25 -7.07 -8.78
CA ILE A 138 0.12 -5.81 -8.16
C ILE A 138 0.61 -6.06 -6.74
N VAL A 139 1.71 -5.45 -6.36
CA VAL A 139 2.15 -5.33 -4.96
C VAL A 139 1.88 -3.92 -4.44
N CYS A 140 1.31 -3.83 -3.24
CA CYS A 140 0.99 -2.57 -2.59
C CYS A 140 2.24 -1.94 -1.98
N LEU A 141 2.66 -0.77 -2.47
CA LEU A 141 3.75 0.01 -1.91
C LEU A 141 3.24 1.01 -0.88
N GLU A 142 2.05 1.57 -1.05
CA GLU A 142 1.38 2.41 -0.04
C GLU A 142 -0.13 2.28 -0.06
N GLY A 143 -0.73 2.50 1.11
CA GLY A 143 -2.17 2.40 1.33
C GLY A 143 -2.63 1.13 2.04
N HIS A 144 -1.75 0.36 2.69
CA HIS A 144 -2.07 -0.92 3.32
C HIS A 144 -3.26 -0.88 4.27
N HIS A 145 -3.40 0.15 5.14
CA HIS A 145 -4.56 0.24 6.04
C HIS A 145 -5.89 0.34 5.26
N ARG A 146 -5.92 1.13 4.18
CA ARG A 146 -7.09 1.27 3.30
C ARG A 146 -7.36 -0.04 2.56
N ALA A 147 -6.31 -0.73 2.11
CA ALA A 147 -6.44 -2.01 1.45
C ALA A 147 -7.00 -3.10 2.38
N VAL A 148 -6.54 -3.12 3.65
CA VAL A 148 -7.09 -4.01 4.69
C VAL A 148 -8.54 -3.67 4.98
N ALA A 149 -8.91 -2.40 5.08
CA ALA A 149 -10.30 -2.00 5.29
C ALA A 149 -11.22 -2.52 4.18
N ILE A 150 -10.84 -2.33 2.91
CA ILE A 150 -11.60 -2.86 1.77
C ILE A 150 -11.67 -4.39 1.82
N ALA A 151 -10.53 -5.06 1.98
CA ALA A 151 -10.48 -6.53 2.00
C ALA A 151 -11.27 -7.14 3.17
N LEU A 152 -11.26 -6.48 4.34
CA LEU A 152 -12.03 -6.91 5.50
C LEU A 152 -13.53 -6.70 5.30
N ALA A 153 -13.94 -5.56 4.74
CA ALA A 153 -15.34 -5.32 4.39
C ALA A 153 -15.86 -6.43 3.45
N VAL A 154 -15.12 -6.70 2.37
CA VAL A 154 -15.45 -7.76 1.40
C VAL A 154 -15.52 -9.13 2.06
N LYS A 155 -14.55 -9.48 2.92
CA LYS A 155 -14.56 -10.75 3.66
C LYS A 155 -15.78 -10.87 4.58
N ASN A 156 -16.30 -9.77 5.11
CA ASN A 156 -17.49 -9.73 5.95
C ASN A 156 -18.80 -9.65 5.13
N GLY A 157 -18.75 -9.83 3.81
CA GLY A 157 -19.93 -9.73 2.94
C GLY A 157 -20.43 -8.29 2.74
N GLN A 158 -19.61 -7.30 3.05
CA GLN A 158 -19.92 -5.88 2.87
C GLN A 158 -19.20 -5.35 1.63
N GLN A 159 -19.83 -4.40 0.93
CA GLN A 159 -19.16 -3.64 -0.11
C GLN A 159 -18.75 -2.29 0.44
N LEU A 160 -17.45 -1.99 0.35
CA LEU A 160 -16.96 -0.68 0.69
C LEU A 160 -17.36 0.29 -0.42
N LYS A 161 -18.01 1.40 -0.04
CA LYS A 161 -18.41 2.47 -0.96
C LYS A 161 -17.48 3.66 -0.73
N SER A 162 -16.87 4.13 -1.82
CA SER A 162 -16.17 5.41 -1.85
C SER A 162 -17.07 6.44 -2.52
N SER A 163 -17.08 7.67 -2.01
CA SER A 163 -17.83 8.77 -2.62
C SER A 163 -17.17 9.32 -3.89
N ASN A 164 -15.86 9.07 -4.10
CA ASN A 164 -15.17 9.37 -5.36
C ASN A 164 -14.41 8.17 -5.92
N ASP A 165 -13.89 8.35 -7.13
CA ASP A 165 -13.00 7.40 -7.79
C ASP A 165 -11.78 7.04 -6.92
N ILE A 166 -11.52 5.74 -6.85
CA ILE A 166 -10.29 5.20 -6.25
C ILE A 166 -9.27 5.03 -7.37
N THR A 167 -8.07 5.58 -7.17
CA THR A 167 -6.97 5.48 -8.13
C THR A 167 -5.79 4.69 -7.58
N ILE A 168 -4.89 4.30 -8.46
CA ILE A 168 -3.60 3.70 -8.10
C ILE A 168 -2.52 4.22 -9.05
N ALA A 169 -1.41 4.68 -8.47
CA ALA A 169 -0.18 4.92 -9.20
C ALA A 169 0.57 3.61 -9.33
N LEU A 170 0.86 3.20 -10.57
CA LEU A 170 1.56 1.96 -10.88
C LEU A 170 2.80 2.24 -11.71
N CYS A 171 3.84 1.48 -11.41
CA CYS A 171 4.98 1.22 -12.26
C CYS A 171 5.11 -0.29 -12.47
N GLU A 172 6.01 -0.71 -13.35
CA GLU A 172 6.33 -2.12 -13.54
C GLU A 172 7.60 -2.50 -12.78
N LEU A 173 7.64 -3.73 -12.29
CA LEU A 173 8.85 -4.43 -11.85
C LEU A 173 9.16 -5.50 -12.89
N ALA A 174 10.29 -5.33 -13.57
CA ALA A 174 10.75 -6.25 -14.59
C ALA A 174 11.05 -7.64 -14.01
N LEU A 175 11.14 -8.65 -14.89
CA LEU A 175 11.54 -10.00 -14.50
C LEU A 175 12.91 -9.96 -13.80
N GLY A 176 13.00 -10.56 -12.62
CA GLY A 176 14.21 -10.57 -11.79
C GLY A 176 14.31 -9.41 -10.80
N GLU A 177 13.50 -8.35 -10.95
CA GLU A 177 13.46 -7.23 -10.01
C GLU A 177 12.59 -7.52 -8.77
N GLU A 178 11.86 -8.64 -8.72
CA GLU A 178 11.05 -9.01 -7.55
C GLU A 178 11.91 -9.15 -6.27
N LYS A 179 13.20 -9.48 -6.41
CA LYS A 179 14.19 -9.51 -5.32
C LYS A 179 14.32 -8.17 -4.59
N LEU A 180 14.03 -7.06 -5.26
CA LEU A 180 13.99 -5.74 -4.65
C LEU A 180 13.01 -5.68 -3.48
N LEU A 181 11.89 -6.40 -3.56
CA LEU A 181 10.91 -6.48 -2.48
C LEU A 181 11.50 -7.19 -1.26
N ASP A 182 12.34 -8.20 -1.47
CA ASP A 182 13.03 -8.90 -0.37
C ASP A 182 14.11 -8.01 0.25
N GLU A 183 14.86 -7.27 -0.57
CA GLU A 183 15.84 -6.30 -0.08
C GLU A 183 15.21 -5.16 0.72
N MET A 184 14.07 -4.63 0.25
CA MET A 184 13.30 -3.62 0.98
C MET A 184 12.81 -4.17 2.31
N LEU A 185 12.28 -5.40 2.32
CA LEU A 185 11.81 -6.05 3.54
C LEU A 185 12.95 -6.27 4.55
N ALA A 186 14.10 -6.77 4.08
CA ALA A 186 15.26 -7.07 4.92
C ALA A 186 15.82 -5.81 5.59
N LYS A 187 15.88 -4.69 4.86
CA LYS A 187 16.38 -3.41 5.41
C LYS A 187 15.33 -2.65 6.22
N GLY A 188 14.05 -2.88 5.94
CA GLY A 188 12.95 -2.18 6.58
C GLY A 188 12.94 -0.69 6.29
N SER A 189 12.21 0.05 7.14
CA SER A 189 11.97 1.49 6.97
C SER A 189 12.42 2.33 8.18
N GLN A 190 13.14 1.72 9.13
CA GLN A 190 13.71 2.46 10.27
C GLN A 190 14.83 3.37 9.76
N ARG A 191 15.12 4.44 10.50
CA ARG A 191 16.31 5.25 10.24
C ARG A 191 17.57 4.38 10.39
N PRO A 192 18.47 4.33 9.40
CA PRO A 192 19.74 3.62 9.53
C PRO A 192 20.58 4.17 10.68
N ASN A 193 21.29 3.29 11.39
CA ASN A 193 22.23 3.62 12.47
C ASN A 193 21.62 4.23 13.74
N GLN A 194 20.43 3.77 14.15
CA GLN A 194 19.98 3.87 15.54
C GLN A 194 20.41 2.65 16.34
#